data_AF-A0A7S0ZT49-F1
#
_entry.id   AF-A0A7S0ZT49-F1
#
_cell.length_a   1.000
_cell.length_b   1.000
_cell.length_c   1.000
_cell.angle_alpha   90.00
_cell.angle_beta   90.00
_cell.angle_gamma   90.00
#
_symmetry.space_group_name_H-M   'P 1'
#
loop_
_entity.id
_entity.type
_entity.pdbx_description
1 polymer ?
#
loop_
_entity_poly.entity_id
_entity_poly.type
_entity_poly.pdbx_seq_one_letter_code
_entity_poly.pdbx_strand_id
1 'polypeptide(L)'
;EGWHGLEETRQRWSDDLSKRRIITEFLKDKSLGDKRLISMPDRITNSVTLPGGGKAFRPTPISAFDEGKLSSVAEWWPKFRAFLFDLKEPDVFQEVSTHSFGSKELRVVELLEKIPRKKYPALTEDEESISLPLQTVCLALFDAVLVHTVNDVADQRGIDWHALKNGLTEVLVKGKVKRTIDIIANRSEDILFLQEVAGTFPKEASGHRRLAKKFHILKPSIFDVNRNQHSIILVSKKKFAKKLKSTDQSKEAADRARALGAEIADGDLFCTLLVGTKDMQSLLLASFHGDTNGLMTVPVVEAVFDTWRAAGGGDAGGPSLIMGLDGNTHHAHTKKKQGVHEFFESITAVSSRDSSNLQIRSVVHGRAVNTSYNMRTALQPQLQKAVRLAEMESSPLVDRNPKDHIIYVFEEWDPVENTLQRDNIGNGSFNEGIMPSLVWPSDHALMSVRLARTSKSGAVAVAPSD
;
A
#
# COMPACT_ATOMS: atom_id res chain seq x y z
N GLU A 1 -3.81 32.03 -13.84
CA GLU A 1 -3.29 30.75 -14.39
C GLU A 1 -2.81 30.81 -15.85
N GLY A 2 -3.41 31.58 -16.76
CA GLY A 2 -2.88 31.69 -18.14
C GLY A 2 -2.99 30.41 -18.96
N TRP A 3 -3.88 29.50 -18.57
CA TRP A 3 -4.09 28.22 -19.23
C TRP A 3 -4.69 28.37 -20.63
N HIS A 4 -4.18 27.56 -21.57
CA HIS A 4 -4.80 27.36 -22.87
C HIS A 4 -6.13 26.60 -22.72
N GLY A 5 -7.11 26.85 -23.58
CA GLY A 5 -8.35 26.08 -23.64
C GLY A 5 -9.47 26.54 -22.70
N LEU A 6 -9.36 27.76 -22.14
CA LEU A 6 -10.33 28.27 -21.16
C LEU A 6 -11.72 28.51 -21.77
N GLU A 7 -11.79 29.01 -23.01
CA GLU A 7 -13.07 29.27 -23.67
C GLU A 7 -13.75 27.97 -24.09
N GLU A 8 -12.99 27.01 -24.59
CA GLU A 8 -13.43 25.67 -24.93
C GLU A 8 -13.92 24.92 -23.69
N THR A 9 -13.24 25.10 -22.55
CA THR A 9 -13.69 24.55 -21.26
C THR A 9 -14.99 25.21 -20.81
N ARG A 10 -15.12 26.54 -20.97
CA ARG A 10 -16.37 27.28 -20.67
C ARG A 10 -17.53 26.83 -21.56
N GLN A 11 -17.26 26.56 -22.83
CA GLN A 11 -18.25 26.02 -23.75
C GLN A 11 -18.71 24.63 -23.31
N ARG A 12 -17.78 23.72 -22.98
CA ARG A 12 -18.12 22.39 -22.44
C ARG A 12 -18.92 22.45 -21.14
N TRP A 13 -18.60 23.39 -20.27
CA TRP A 13 -19.39 23.65 -19.07
C TRP A 13 -20.83 24.03 -19.42
N SER A 14 -21.00 25.02 -20.29
CA SER A 14 -22.31 25.57 -20.67
C SER A 14 -23.15 24.58 -21.46
N ASP A 15 -22.52 23.79 -22.32
CA ASP A 15 -23.23 22.89 -23.23
C ASP A 15 -23.59 21.55 -22.63
N ASP A 16 -22.76 21.02 -21.73
CA ASP A 16 -22.87 19.67 -21.20
C ASP A 16 -22.84 19.66 -19.66
N LEU A 17 -21.68 19.93 -19.03
CA LEU A 17 -21.47 19.63 -17.60
C LEU A 17 -22.49 20.30 -16.67
N SER A 18 -22.89 21.54 -16.97
CA SER A 18 -23.88 22.29 -16.18
C SER A 18 -25.31 21.78 -16.29
N LYS A 19 -25.62 20.99 -17.34
CA LYS A 19 -26.95 20.45 -17.61
C LYS A 19 -27.14 19.04 -17.05
N ARG A 20 -26.06 18.40 -16.60
CA ARG A 20 -26.09 17.02 -16.10
C ARG A 20 -26.78 16.92 -14.75
N ARG A 21 -27.62 15.91 -14.61
CA ARG A 21 -28.13 15.45 -13.31
C ARG A 21 -26.98 14.91 -12.47
N ILE A 22 -26.80 15.50 -11.29
CA ILE A 22 -25.70 15.25 -10.36
C ILE A 22 -25.42 13.75 -10.16
N ILE A 23 -26.42 12.95 -9.84
CA ILE A 23 -26.22 11.51 -9.55
C ILE A 23 -26.21 10.66 -10.81
N THR A 24 -27.24 10.77 -11.65
CA THR A 24 -27.47 9.81 -12.75
C THR A 24 -26.58 10.06 -13.97
N GLU A 25 -26.09 11.29 -14.16
CA GLU A 25 -25.36 11.70 -15.37
C GLU A 25 -23.95 12.23 -15.08
N PHE A 26 -23.66 12.65 -13.85
CA PHE A 26 -22.30 13.05 -13.46
C PHE A 26 -21.59 11.98 -12.62
N LEU A 27 -22.05 11.67 -11.39
CA LEU A 27 -21.37 10.69 -10.53
C LEU A 27 -21.37 9.25 -11.07
N LYS A 28 -22.36 8.90 -11.91
CA LYS A 28 -22.43 7.57 -12.54
C LYS A 28 -21.78 7.53 -13.94
N ASP A 29 -21.20 8.63 -14.40
CA ASP A 29 -20.51 8.64 -15.69
C ASP A 29 -19.13 7.98 -15.57
N LYS A 30 -19.06 6.73 -16.06
CA LYS A 30 -17.81 5.96 -16.12
C LYS A 30 -16.75 6.62 -17.00
N SER A 31 -17.15 7.37 -18.03
CA SER A 31 -16.23 8.01 -18.97
C SER A 31 -15.37 9.08 -18.29
N LEU A 32 -15.93 9.84 -17.33
CA LEU A 32 -15.17 10.79 -16.52
C LEU A 32 -14.07 10.08 -15.70
N GLY A 33 -14.38 8.90 -15.18
CA GLY A 33 -13.45 8.04 -14.47
C GLY A 33 -12.35 7.48 -15.39
N ASP A 34 -12.71 6.98 -16.56
CA ASP A 34 -11.78 6.40 -17.54
C ASP A 34 -10.82 7.45 -18.12
N LYS A 35 -11.32 8.67 -18.35
CA LYS A 35 -10.54 9.85 -18.76
C LYS A 35 -9.69 10.44 -17.64
N ARG A 36 -9.90 9.98 -16.40
CA ARG A 36 -9.21 10.42 -15.19
C ARG A 36 -9.36 11.92 -14.85
N LEU A 37 -10.35 12.61 -15.40
CA LEU A 37 -10.55 14.06 -15.24
C LEU A 37 -10.77 14.49 -13.78
N ILE A 38 -11.15 13.56 -12.90
CA ILE A 38 -11.31 13.81 -11.45
C ILE A 38 -10.19 13.11 -10.66
N SER A 39 -9.94 11.83 -10.91
CA SER A 39 -8.99 11.06 -10.10
C SER A 39 -7.51 11.44 -10.27
N MET A 40 -7.10 12.01 -11.40
CA MET A 40 -5.72 12.52 -11.56
C MET A 40 -5.48 13.81 -10.77
N PRO A 41 -6.28 14.88 -10.94
CA PRO A 41 -6.07 16.08 -10.13
C PRO A 41 -6.32 15.79 -8.64
N ASP A 42 -7.22 14.87 -8.29
CA ASP A 42 -7.40 14.45 -6.91
C ASP A 42 -6.14 13.83 -6.30
N ARG A 43 -5.51 12.88 -7.01
CA ARG A 43 -4.27 12.22 -6.55
C ARG A 43 -3.18 13.22 -6.16
N ILE A 44 -3.14 14.35 -6.84
CA ILE A 44 -2.11 15.38 -6.65
C ILE A 44 -2.52 16.41 -5.60
N THR A 45 -3.81 16.77 -5.54
CA THR A 45 -4.27 17.93 -4.77
C THR A 45 -5.04 17.59 -3.49
N ASN A 46 -5.40 16.31 -3.24
CA ASN A 46 -6.19 15.94 -2.08
C ASN A 46 -5.49 16.28 -0.73
N SER A 47 -4.16 16.14 -0.70
CA SER A 47 -3.32 16.60 0.40
C SER A 47 -1.98 17.08 -0.15
N VAL A 48 -1.48 18.20 0.34
CA VAL A 48 -0.18 18.75 -0.02
C VAL A 48 0.69 18.89 1.23
N THR A 49 1.99 18.63 1.07
CA THR A 49 2.97 18.81 2.16
C THR A 49 3.40 20.27 2.21
N LEU A 50 3.24 20.92 3.35
CA LEU A 50 3.58 22.32 3.58
C LEU A 50 5.08 22.50 3.85
N PRO A 51 5.63 23.71 3.65
CA PRO A 51 6.95 24.05 4.17
C PRO A 51 7.01 23.76 5.67
N GLY A 52 8.04 23.03 6.11
CA GLY A 52 8.16 22.59 7.51
C GLY A 52 7.47 21.26 7.85
N GLY A 53 6.90 20.56 6.86
CA GLY A 53 6.46 19.16 7.00
C GLY A 53 5.01 18.95 7.46
N GLY A 54 4.23 20.03 7.59
CA GLY A 54 2.79 19.97 7.81
C GLY A 54 2.02 19.45 6.58
N LYS A 55 0.70 19.27 6.72
CA LYS A 55 -0.17 18.93 5.58
C LYS A 55 -1.36 19.87 5.52
N ALA A 56 -1.67 20.35 4.33
CA ALA A 56 -2.96 20.96 4.02
C ALA A 56 -3.81 19.97 3.22
N PHE A 57 -5.12 20.03 3.43
CA PHE A 57 -6.08 19.11 2.81
C PHE A 57 -7.09 19.89 1.98
N ARG A 58 -7.44 19.36 0.80
CA ARG A 58 -8.45 19.99 -0.06
C ARG A 58 -9.79 20.06 0.68
N PRO A 59 -10.53 21.18 0.66
CA PRO A 59 -11.86 21.24 1.25
C PRO A 59 -12.84 20.33 0.51
N THR A 60 -13.05 19.10 0.99
CA THR A 60 -13.97 18.13 0.39
C THR A 60 -14.44 17.09 1.43
N PRO A 61 -15.61 16.46 1.26
CA PRO A 61 -16.07 15.40 2.18
C PRO A 61 -15.15 14.18 2.28
N ILE A 62 -14.23 13.98 1.32
CA ILE A 62 -13.35 12.79 1.26
C ILE A 62 -11.89 13.02 1.66
N SER A 63 -11.56 14.22 2.14
CA SER A 63 -10.22 14.53 2.65
C SER A 63 -10.24 14.67 4.17
N ALA A 64 -9.04 14.71 4.76
CA ALA A 64 -8.84 15.00 6.17
C ALA A 64 -8.98 16.49 6.55
N PHE A 65 -9.58 17.32 5.68
CA PHE A 65 -9.85 18.73 5.96
C PHE A 65 -10.68 18.94 7.23
N ASP A 66 -10.14 19.64 8.22
CA ASP A 66 -10.77 19.91 9.51
C ASP A 66 -10.95 21.42 9.83
N GLU A 67 -10.63 22.31 8.88
CA GLU A 67 -10.72 23.78 9.02
C GLU A 67 -12.14 24.33 8.75
N GLY A 68 -13.06 23.93 9.61
CA GLY A 68 -14.45 24.40 9.62
C GLY A 68 -15.43 23.50 8.86
N LYS A 69 -16.69 23.92 8.83
CA LYS A 69 -17.78 23.18 8.19
C LYS A 69 -17.84 23.46 6.69
N LEU A 70 -18.40 22.50 5.97
CA LEU A 70 -18.73 22.54 4.54
C LEU A 70 -20.25 22.42 4.42
N SER A 71 -20.99 23.32 5.06
CA SER A 71 -22.44 23.20 5.25
C SER A 71 -23.24 23.52 3.98
N SER A 72 -22.62 24.17 2.98
CA SER A 72 -23.23 24.39 1.68
C SER A 72 -22.17 24.57 0.59
N VAL A 73 -22.60 24.45 -0.67
CA VAL A 73 -21.74 24.76 -1.82
C VAL A 73 -21.26 26.22 -1.79
N ALA A 74 -22.10 27.15 -1.32
CA ALA A 74 -21.77 28.56 -1.21
C ALA A 74 -20.66 28.82 -0.19
N GLU A 75 -20.65 28.11 0.94
CA GLU A 75 -19.57 28.18 1.94
C GLU A 75 -18.31 27.44 1.50
N TRP A 76 -18.46 26.32 0.78
CA TRP A 76 -17.35 25.53 0.28
C TRP A 76 -16.55 26.24 -0.81
N TRP A 77 -17.21 26.92 -1.75
CA TRP A 77 -16.57 27.53 -2.92
C TRP A 77 -15.40 28.49 -2.60
N PRO A 78 -15.52 29.46 -1.68
CA PRO A 78 -14.39 30.31 -1.32
C PRO A 78 -13.23 29.51 -0.71
N LYS A 79 -13.50 28.48 0.10
CA LYS A 79 -12.45 27.61 0.68
C LYS A 79 -11.72 26.81 -0.40
N PHE A 80 -12.45 26.22 -1.34
CA PHE A 80 -11.88 25.47 -2.46
C PHE A 80 -10.99 26.38 -3.33
N ARG A 81 -11.47 27.58 -3.66
CA ARG A 81 -10.69 28.54 -4.46
C ARG A 81 -9.43 28.98 -3.73
N ALA A 82 -9.53 29.28 -2.44
CA ALA A 82 -8.38 29.68 -1.64
C ALA A 82 -7.31 28.58 -1.62
N PHE A 83 -7.71 27.33 -1.32
CA PHE A 83 -6.81 26.19 -1.32
C PHE A 83 -6.12 25.97 -2.68
N LEU A 84 -6.84 26.11 -3.79
CA LEU A 84 -6.30 25.77 -5.11
C LEU A 84 -5.50 26.93 -5.74
N PHE A 85 -5.98 28.16 -5.63
CA PHE A 85 -5.49 29.30 -6.43
C PHE A 85 -4.87 30.46 -5.64
N ASP A 86 -5.22 30.68 -4.38
CA ASP A 86 -4.84 31.92 -3.70
C ASP A 86 -3.34 31.95 -3.35
N LEU A 87 -2.71 33.07 -3.71
CA LEU A 87 -1.29 33.40 -3.49
C LEU A 87 -1.00 33.97 -2.09
N LYS A 88 -2.04 34.31 -1.32
CA LYS A 88 -1.97 35.23 -0.17
C LYS A 88 -2.13 34.59 1.20
N GLU A 89 -2.49 33.31 1.26
CA GLU A 89 -2.32 32.50 2.47
C GLU A 89 -0.88 32.00 2.40
N PRO A 90 0.08 32.58 3.16
CA PRO A 90 1.51 32.28 3.03
C PRO A 90 1.91 30.83 3.34
N ASP A 91 0.95 29.97 3.69
CA ASP A 91 1.21 28.70 4.35
C ASP A 91 0.80 27.46 3.55
N VAL A 92 0.23 27.59 2.33
CA VAL A 92 -0.16 26.43 1.48
C VAL A 92 0.64 26.36 0.18
N PHE A 93 1.94 26.14 0.32
CA PHE A 93 2.82 25.76 -0.77
C PHE A 93 3.19 24.29 -0.65
N GLN A 94 3.45 23.62 -1.77
CA GLN A 94 4.16 22.35 -1.73
C GLN A 94 5.62 22.57 -2.06
N GLU A 95 6.50 22.13 -1.16
CA GLU A 95 7.93 22.02 -1.46
C GLU A 95 8.15 20.81 -2.38
N VAL A 96 8.52 21.07 -3.62
CA VAL A 96 8.86 20.03 -4.59
C VAL A 96 10.36 20.02 -4.81
N SER A 97 11.01 18.90 -4.48
CA SER A 97 12.43 18.68 -4.77
C SER A 97 12.61 18.51 -6.27
N THR A 98 13.36 19.42 -6.91
CA THR A 98 13.73 19.26 -8.32
C THR A 98 15.10 18.58 -8.42
N HIS A 99 15.28 17.67 -9.39
CA HIS A 99 16.56 16.97 -9.61
C HIS A 99 17.71 17.90 -10.04
N SER A 100 17.47 19.20 -10.23
CA SER A 100 18.42 20.08 -10.91
C SER A 100 18.75 21.38 -10.18
N PHE A 101 17.91 21.91 -9.27
CA PHE A 101 18.12 23.26 -8.72
C PHE A 101 17.58 23.51 -7.30
N GLY A 102 17.47 22.47 -6.46
CA GLY A 102 16.93 22.62 -5.09
C GLY A 102 15.40 22.54 -5.05
N SER A 103 14.82 22.87 -3.90
CA SER A 103 13.37 22.84 -3.71
C SER A 103 12.68 24.08 -4.28
N LYS A 104 11.52 23.87 -4.90
CA LYS A 104 10.65 24.94 -5.40
C LYS A 104 9.32 24.89 -4.65
N GLU A 105 8.87 26.05 -4.18
CA GLU A 105 7.52 26.23 -3.67
C GLU A 105 6.56 26.40 -4.85
N LEU A 106 5.57 25.51 -4.92
CA LEU A 106 4.50 25.53 -5.91
C LEU A 106 3.16 25.74 -5.23
N ARG A 107 2.29 26.55 -5.85
CA ARG A 107 0.86 26.58 -5.51
C ARG A 107 0.22 25.25 -5.85
N VAL A 108 -0.87 24.91 -5.18
CA VAL A 108 -1.57 23.64 -5.43
C VAL A 108 -2.00 23.49 -6.89
N VAL A 109 -2.50 24.56 -7.51
CA VAL A 109 -2.87 24.55 -8.94
C VAL A 109 -1.69 24.29 -9.89
N GLU A 110 -0.48 24.64 -9.48
CA GLU A 110 0.75 24.45 -10.28
C GLU A 110 1.28 23.02 -10.22
N LEU A 111 0.75 22.20 -9.31
CA LEU A 111 1.01 20.76 -9.26
C LEU A 111 0.23 19.99 -10.33
N LEU A 112 -0.81 20.61 -10.93
CA LEU A 112 -1.62 19.96 -11.94
C LEU A 112 -0.83 19.81 -13.24
N GLU A 113 -0.83 18.59 -13.77
CA GLU A 113 -0.20 18.25 -15.04
C GLU A 113 -1.24 17.98 -16.12
N LYS A 114 -0.85 18.13 -17.40
CA LYS A 114 -1.69 17.66 -18.51
C LYS A 114 -1.93 16.17 -18.38
N ILE A 115 -3.13 15.71 -18.75
CA ILE A 115 -3.48 14.29 -18.72
C ILE A 115 -3.23 13.70 -20.10
N PRO A 116 -2.18 12.86 -20.30
CA PRO A 116 -1.79 12.43 -21.64
C PRO A 116 -2.63 11.26 -22.15
N ARG A 117 -3.09 11.33 -23.41
CA ARG A 117 -3.85 10.26 -24.08
C ARG A 117 -3.04 8.98 -24.23
N LYS A 118 -1.72 9.10 -24.38
CA LYS A 118 -0.79 7.96 -24.41
C LYS A 118 -0.96 7.05 -23.17
N LYS A 119 -1.24 7.66 -22.01
CA LYS A 119 -1.48 6.92 -20.75
C LYS A 119 -2.97 6.65 -20.54
N TYR A 120 -3.84 7.54 -21.00
CA TYR A 120 -5.29 7.48 -20.80
C TYR A 120 -6.02 7.60 -22.15
N PRO A 121 -6.13 6.49 -22.90
CA PRO A 121 -6.62 6.51 -24.29
C PRO A 121 -8.11 6.84 -24.42
N ALA A 122 -8.85 6.93 -23.31
CA ALA A 122 -10.25 7.35 -23.28
C ALA A 122 -10.43 8.86 -23.53
N LEU A 123 -9.36 9.67 -23.40
CA LEU A 123 -9.39 11.09 -23.73
C LEU A 123 -9.42 11.31 -25.24
N THR A 124 -10.23 12.27 -25.68
CA THR A 124 -10.11 12.80 -27.04
C THR A 124 -8.91 13.75 -27.16
N GLU A 125 -8.49 14.05 -28.39
CA GLU A 125 -7.41 15.01 -28.65
C GLU A 125 -7.75 16.40 -28.10
N ASP A 126 -9.00 16.84 -28.31
CA ASP A 126 -9.51 18.09 -27.74
C ASP A 126 -9.41 18.09 -26.22
N GLU A 127 -9.83 17.00 -25.56
CA GLU A 127 -9.80 16.91 -24.09
C GLU A 127 -8.37 16.90 -23.53
N GLU A 128 -7.43 16.23 -24.19
CA GLU A 128 -6.01 16.29 -23.85
C GLU A 128 -5.48 17.73 -23.96
N SER A 129 -5.85 18.44 -25.03
CA SER A 129 -5.39 19.81 -25.31
C SER A 129 -5.82 20.83 -24.26
N ILE A 130 -7.02 20.65 -23.68
CA ILE A 130 -7.60 21.52 -22.64
C ILE A 130 -7.60 20.87 -21.24
N SER A 131 -6.83 19.80 -21.05
CA SER A 131 -6.97 18.95 -19.85
C SER A 131 -6.71 19.67 -18.52
N LEU A 132 -5.88 20.72 -18.47
CA LEU A 132 -5.64 21.51 -17.25
C LEU A 132 -6.90 22.24 -16.75
N PRO A 133 -7.53 23.15 -17.54
CA PRO A 133 -8.79 23.77 -17.11
C PRO A 133 -9.92 22.75 -16.97
N LEU A 134 -10.02 21.75 -17.86
CA LEU A 134 -11.09 20.76 -17.81
C LEU A 134 -11.04 19.88 -16.55
N GLN A 135 -9.87 19.34 -16.18
CA GLN A 135 -9.74 18.50 -14.99
C GLN A 135 -10.01 19.32 -13.71
N THR A 136 -9.65 20.60 -13.71
CA THR A 136 -9.88 21.51 -12.59
C THR A 136 -11.36 21.77 -12.37
N VAL A 137 -12.11 22.04 -13.45
CA VAL A 137 -13.57 22.18 -13.40
C VAL A 137 -14.22 20.86 -12.98
N CYS A 138 -13.82 19.73 -13.56
CA CYS A 138 -14.37 18.42 -13.19
C CYS A 138 -14.14 18.07 -11.71
N LEU A 139 -12.96 18.40 -11.16
CA LEU A 139 -12.66 18.20 -9.74
C LEU A 139 -13.53 19.10 -8.85
N ALA A 140 -13.66 20.38 -9.20
CA ALA A 140 -14.51 21.32 -8.48
C ALA A 140 -15.98 20.87 -8.49
N LEU A 141 -16.48 20.41 -9.63
CA LEU A 141 -17.85 19.89 -9.74
C LEU A 141 -18.05 18.64 -8.90
N PHE A 142 -17.07 17.73 -8.91
CA PHE A 142 -17.12 16.55 -8.06
C PHE A 142 -17.22 16.91 -6.59
N ASP A 143 -16.33 17.78 -6.08
CA ASP A 143 -16.37 18.21 -4.69
C ASP A 143 -17.69 18.97 -4.35
N ALA A 144 -18.15 19.87 -5.22
CA ALA A 144 -19.42 20.60 -5.03
C ALA A 144 -20.61 19.63 -4.93
N VAL A 145 -20.65 18.63 -5.80
CA VAL A 145 -21.64 17.56 -5.81
C VAL A 145 -21.60 16.75 -4.51
N LEU A 146 -20.41 16.40 -4.03
CA LEU A 146 -20.28 15.69 -2.76
C LEU A 146 -20.75 16.54 -1.58
N VAL A 147 -20.36 17.81 -1.52
CA VAL A 147 -20.82 18.75 -0.48
C VAL A 147 -22.34 18.84 -0.49
N HIS A 148 -22.96 19.03 -1.65
CA HIS A 148 -24.42 19.08 -1.75
C HIS A 148 -25.08 17.77 -1.30
N THR A 149 -24.65 16.64 -1.87
CA THR A 149 -25.26 15.32 -1.65
C THR A 149 -25.13 14.86 -0.20
N VAL A 150 -23.95 15.05 0.41
CA VAL A 150 -23.71 14.62 1.79
C VAL A 150 -24.51 15.48 2.77
N ASN A 151 -24.62 16.79 2.56
CA ASN A 151 -25.47 17.65 3.40
C ASN A 151 -26.96 17.29 3.25
N ASP A 152 -27.47 17.14 2.02
CA ASP A 152 -28.89 16.78 1.80
C ASP A 152 -29.26 15.45 2.49
N VAL A 153 -28.43 14.42 2.33
CA VAL A 153 -28.65 13.11 2.99
C VAL A 153 -28.51 13.21 4.51
N ALA A 154 -27.55 14.00 4.99
CA ALA A 154 -27.32 14.22 6.42
C ALA A 154 -28.52 14.91 7.08
N ASP A 155 -29.06 15.96 6.45
CA ASP A 155 -30.22 16.71 6.92
C ASP A 155 -31.46 15.82 6.97
N GLN A 156 -31.71 15.03 5.92
CA GLN A 156 -32.83 14.09 5.88
C GLN A 156 -32.75 13.00 6.97
N ARG A 157 -31.54 12.66 7.42
CA ARG A 157 -31.31 11.61 8.42
C ARG A 157 -30.99 12.14 9.82
N GLY A 158 -30.88 13.45 10.01
CA GLY A 158 -30.46 14.07 11.27
C GLY A 158 -29.04 13.64 11.70
N ILE A 159 -28.10 13.50 10.75
CA ILE A 159 -26.73 13.02 11.00
C ILE A 159 -25.75 14.18 10.94
N ASP A 160 -24.86 14.31 11.93
CA ASP A 160 -23.68 15.18 11.81
C ASP A 160 -22.57 14.45 11.04
N TRP A 161 -22.58 14.61 9.71
CA TRP A 161 -21.59 13.94 8.85
C TRP A 161 -20.17 14.49 9.04
N HIS A 162 -20.02 15.74 9.49
CA HIS A 162 -18.72 16.32 9.81
C HIS A 162 -18.10 15.64 11.03
N ALA A 163 -18.88 15.46 12.09
CA ALA A 163 -18.44 14.72 13.27
C ALA A 163 -18.09 13.27 12.91
N LEU A 164 -18.89 12.61 12.07
CA LEU A 164 -18.61 11.27 11.58
C LEU A 164 -17.29 11.23 10.80
N LYS A 165 -17.08 12.15 9.84
CA LYS A 165 -15.85 12.23 9.04
C LYS A 165 -14.64 12.45 9.95
N ASN A 166 -14.71 13.40 10.87
CA ASN A 166 -13.61 13.72 11.77
C ASN A 166 -13.25 12.52 12.67
N GLY A 167 -14.27 11.78 13.15
CA GLY A 167 -14.06 10.51 13.85
C GLY A 167 -13.33 9.47 12.99
N LEU A 168 -13.70 9.33 11.72
CA LEU A 168 -13.01 8.44 10.77
C LEU A 168 -11.57 8.88 10.51
N THR A 169 -11.32 10.18 10.31
CA THR A 169 -9.97 10.72 10.09
C THR A 169 -9.08 10.52 11.30
N GLU A 170 -9.60 10.75 12.51
CA GLU A 170 -8.84 10.52 13.74
C GLU A 170 -8.40 9.06 13.85
N VAL A 171 -9.29 8.15 13.48
CA VAL A 171 -9.09 6.70 13.57
C VAL A 171 -8.16 6.17 12.46
N LEU A 172 -8.41 6.54 11.21
CA LEU A 172 -7.82 5.91 10.02
C LEU A 172 -6.63 6.67 9.44
N VAL A 173 -6.47 7.95 9.79
CA VAL A 173 -5.39 8.81 9.28
C VAL A 173 -4.45 9.18 10.43
N LYS A 174 -4.93 9.90 11.44
CA LYS A 174 -4.10 10.44 12.53
C LYS A 174 -3.64 9.32 13.48
N GLY A 175 -4.54 8.40 13.83
CA GLY A 175 -4.28 7.29 14.76
C GLY A 175 -3.74 6.00 14.13
N LYS A 176 -3.50 5.96 12.81
CA LYS A 176 -3.14 4.73 12.07
C LYS A 176 -1.91 4.05 12.66
N VAL A 177 -0.80 4.78 12.79
CA VAL A 177 0.49 4.24 13.28
C VAL A 177 0.37 3.72 14.71
N LYS A 178 -0.21 4.51 15.61
CA LYS A 178 -0.44 4.13 17.00
C LYS A 178 -1.26 2.85 17.11
N ARG A 179 -2.37 2.74 16.36
CA ARG A 179 -3.21 1.54 16.37
C ARG A 179 -2.47 0.32 15.84
N THR A 180 -1.71 0.46 14.75
CA THR A 180 -0.89 -0.63 14.22
C THR A 180 0.09 -1.12 15.29
N ILE A 181 0.76 -0.21 16.01
CA ILE A 181 1.66 -0.55 17.13
C ILE A 181 0.91 -1.29 18.26
N ASP A 182 -0.29 -0.84 18.63
CA ASP A 182 -1.09 -1.45 19.68
C ASP A 182 -1.52 -2.89 19.31
N ILE A 183 -1.94 -3.11 18.06
CA ILE A 183 -2.26 -4.44 17.53
C ILE A 183 -1.02 -5.34 17.59
N ILE A 184 0.10 -4.89 17.03
CA ILE A 184 1.37 -5.64 17.00
C ILE A 184 1.88 -5.92 18.41
N ALA A 185 1.72 -5.02 19.37
CA ALA A 185 2.15 -5.23 20.75
C ALA A 185 1.45 -6.42 21.43
N ASN A 186 0.24 -6.79 20.97
CA ASN A 186 -0.52 -7.93 21.46
C ASN A 186 -0.25 -9.23 20.66
N ARG A 187 0.43 -9.15 19.51
CA ARG A 187 0.79 -10.29 18.64
C ARG A 187 1.88 -11.17 19.23
N SER A 188 1.78 -12.49 19.09
CA SER A 188 2.70 -13.47 19.69
C SER A 188 3.71 -14.09 18.73
N GLU A 189 3.67 -13.70 17.46
CA GLU A 189 4.57 -14.17 16.41
C GLU A 189 6.04 -13.92 16.74
N ASP A 190 6.91 -14.79 16.25
CA ASP A 190 8.36 -14.64 16.42
C ASP A 190 8.99 -13.73 15.38
N ILE A 191 8.39 -13.65 14.18
CA ILE A 191 8.83 -12.82 13.07
C ILE A 191 7.58 -12.16 12.47
N LEU A 192 7.64 -10.86 12.23
CA LEU A 192 6.61 -10.09 11.55
C LEU A 192 7.25 -9.31 10.41
N PHE A 193 6.67 -9.44 9.22
CA PHE A 193 7.05 -8.68 8.03
C PHE A 193 6.01 -7.59 7.82
N LEU A 194 6.43 -6.34 7.66
CA LEU A 194 5.53 -5.21 7.45
C LEU A 194 5.94 -4.48 6.18
N GLN A 195 4.95 -4.16 5.35
CA GLN A 195 5.07 -3.39 4.11
C GLN A 195 4.33 -2.05 4.25
N GLU A 196 4.59 -1.13 3.31
CA GLU A 196 4.02 0.23 3.31
C GLU A 196 4.12 0.97 4.65
N VAL A 197 5.22 0.76 5.37
CA VAL A 197 5.40 1.32 6.71
C VAL A 197 5.77 2.81 6.64
N ALA A 198 5.07 3.61 7.43
CA ALA A 198 5.35 5.03 7.60
C ALA A 198 6.75 5.28 8.18
N GLY A 199 7.43 6.32 7.73
CA GLY A 199 8.78 6.65 8.19
C GLY A 199 8.88 6.94 9.70
N THR A 200 7.78 7.35 10.35
CA THR A 200 7.74 7.58 11.81
C THR A 200 7.59 6.29 12.63
N PHE A 201 7.09 5.20 12.03
CA PHE A 201 6.73 3.98 12.73
C PHE A 201 7.90 3.40 13.56
N PRO A 202 9.15 3.24 13.06
CA PRO A 202 10.22 2.63 13.85
C PRO A 202 10.53 3.38 15.15
N LYS A 203 10.44 4.73 15.12
CA LYS A 203 10.67 5.57 16.29
C LYS A 203 9.55 5.38 17.31
N GLU A 204 8.29 5.45 16.87
CA GLU A 204 7.12 5.27 17.73
C GLU A 204 7.06 3.84 18.31
N ALA A 205 7.33 2.83 17.49
CA ALA A 205 7.38 1.44 17.88
C ALA A 205 8.46 1.17 18.94
N SER A 206 9.63 1.81 18.80
CA SER A 206 10.72 1.73 19.78
C SER A 206 10.39 2.45 21.10
N GLY A 207 9.57 3.51 21.04
CA GLY A 207 9.05 4.21 22.22
C GLY A 207 7.93 3.46 22.94
N HIS A 208 7.25 2.51 22.27
CA HIS A 208 6.12 1.80 22.83
C HIS A 208 6.55 0.70 23.82
N ARG A 209 6.27 0.91 25.12
CA ARG A 209 6.74 0.07 26.25
C ARG A 209 6.59 -1.44 26.04
N ARG A 210 5.41 -1.90 25.56
CA ARG A 210 5.16 -3.34 25.38
C ARG A 210 5.89 -3.88 24.15
N LEU A 211 5.81 -3.16 23.03
CA LEU A 211 6.37 -3.59 21.76
C LEU A 211 7.91 -3.63 21.82
N ALA A 212 8.52 -2.54 22.31
CA ALA A 212 9.98 -2.44 22.44
C ALA A 212 10.57 -3.49 23.40
N LYS A 213 9.81 -3.95 24.41
CA LYS A 213 10.23 -5.06 25.27
C LYS A 213 10.17 -6.41 24.54
N LYS A 214 9.25 -6.56 23.58
CA LYS A 214 8.95 -7.83 22.92
C LYS A 214 9.73 -8.05 21.64
N PHE A 215 9.97 -7.01 20.85
CA PHE A 215 10.54 -7.13 19.52
C PHE A 215 11.80 -6.27 19.34
N HIS A 216 12.75 -6.79 18.57
CA HIS A 216 13.72 -5.97 17.85
C HIS A 216 13.05 -5.43 16.59
N ILE A 217 13.21 -4.14 16.32
CA ILE A 217 12.65 -3.47 15.14
C ILE A 217 13.79 -3.26 14.16
N LEU A 218 13.78 -4.02 13.07
CA LEU A 218 14.82 -4.03 12.06
C LEU A 218 14.34 -3.26 10.84
N LYS A 219 15.19 -2.36 10.36
CA LYS A 219 14.94 -1.52 9.20
C LYS A 219 16.19 -1.48 8.31
N PRO A 220 16.05 -1.17 7.02
CA PRO A 220 17.20 -0.97 6.15
C PRO A 220 18.13 0.14 6.69
N SER A 221 19.40 0.03 6.33
CA SER A 221 20.44 1.03 6.59
C SER A 221 20.09 2.38 5.95
N ILE A 222 19.59 2.35 4.71
CA ILE A 222 19.02 3.50 4.01
C ILE A 222 17.52 3.58 4.34
N PHE A 223 17.12 4.58 5.12
CA PHE A 223 15.74 4.74 5.56
C PHE A 223 15.33 6.21 5.57
N ASP A 224 14.46 6.59 4.63
CA ASP A 224 13.94 7.95 4.53
C ASP A 224 12.70 8.14 5.41
N VAL A 225 12.83 8.92 6.49
CA VAL A 225 11.75 9.20 7.44
C VAL A 225 10.58 9.99 6.84
N ASN A 226 10.79 10.67 5.72
CA ASN A 226 9.75 11.45 5.04
C ASN A 226 8.94 10.60 4.05
N ARG A 227 9.51 9.46 3.63
CA ARG A 227 8.81 8.46 2.81
C ARG A 227 7.90 7.61 3.69
N ASN A 228 6.67 7.41 3.24
CA ASN A 228 5.65 6.61 3.94
C ASN A 228 5.44 5.22 3.31
N GLN A 229 6.52 4.64 2.80
CA GLN A 229 6.48 3.36 2.10
C GLN A 229 7.80 2.64 2.31
N HIS A 230 7.86 1.83 3.35
CA HIS A 230 9.01 1.02 3.72
C HIS A 230 8.62 -0.41 4.07
N SER A 231 9.51 -1.34 3.77
CA SER A 231 9.52 -2.70 4.29
C SER A 231 10.39 -2.77 5.55
N ILE A 232 9.86 -3.34 6.63
CA ILE A 232 10.60 -3.57 7.87
C ILE A 232 10.29 -4.96 8.44
N ILE A 233 11.13 -5.42 9.36
CA ILE A 233 10.96 -6.72 10.01
C ILE A 233 11.03 -6.55 11.52
N LEU A 234 10.11 -7.16 12.26
CA LEU A 234 10.16 -7.26 13.71
C LEU A 234 10.47 -8.70 14.10
N VAL A 235 11.41 -8.90 15.04
CA VAL A 235 11.76 -10.23 15.54
C VAL A 235 11.72 -10.31 17.07
N SER A 236 11.16 -11.40 17.58
CA SER A 236 10.88 -11.60 19.01
C SER A 236 12.17 -11.66 19.84
N LYS A 237 12.32 -10.78 20.83
CA LYS A 237 13.42 -10.79 21.81
C LYS A 237 13.39 -12.01 22.74
N LYS A 238 12.27 -12.75 22.78
CA LYS A 238 12.16 -13.99 23.54
C LYS A 238 12.81 -15.15 22.77
N LYS A 239 12.59 -15.22 21.45
CA LYS A 239 13.09 -16.28 20.58
C LYS A 239 14.50 -16.00 20.08
N PHE A 240 14.79 -14.74 19.80
CA PHE A 240 16.09 -14.26 19.36
C PHE A 240 16.84 -13.60 20.51
N ALA A 241 18.17 -13.70 20.54
CA ALA A 241 18.98 -13.15 21.61
C ALA A 241 18.67 -11.67 21.91
N LYS A 242 18.79 -11.28 23.18
CA LYS A 242 18.63 -9.88 23.61
C LYS A 242 19.57 -8.90 22.88
N LYS A 243 20.73 -9.38 22.42
CA LYS A 243 21.63 -8.66 21.51
C LYS A 243 21.62 -9.37 20.16
N LEU A 244 20.75 -8.92 19.27
CA LEU A 244 20.66 -9.47 17.92
C LEU A 244 21.85 -8.98 17.08
N LYS A 245 22.49 -9.90 16.37
CA LYS A 245 23.44 -9.56 15.30
C LYS A 245 22.72 -9.72 13.98
N SER A 246 22.62 -8.63 13.24
CA SER A 246 21.97 -8.59 11.93
C SER A 246 22.82 -7.81 10.95
N THR A 247 22.96 -8.31 9.73
CA THR A 247 23.59 -7.59 8.61
C THR A 247 22.51 -7.26 7.59
N ASP A 248 22.46 -5.99 7.16
CA ASP A 248 21.55 -5.56 6.09
C ASP A 248 22.09 -6.02 4.73
N GLN A 249 21.28 -6.77 4.00
CA GLN A 249 21.56 -7.32 2.66
C GLN A 249 20.65 -6.72 1.58
N SER A 250 19.91 -5.66 1.92
CA SER A 250 18.89 -5.07 1.03
C SER A 250 19.49 -4.54 -0.26
N LYS A 251 20.66 -3.91 -0.20
CA LYS A 251 21.34 -3.39 -1.40
C LYS A 251 21.71 -4.51 -2.36
N GLU A 252 22.32 -5.58 -1.85
CA GLU A 252 22.72 -6.72 -2.68
C GLU A 252 21.51 -7.38 -3.35
N ALA A 253 20.46 -7.65 -2.57
CA ALA A 253 19.23 -8.25 -3.10
C ALA A 253 18.55 -7.32 -4.13
N ALA A 254 18.50 -6.01 -3.88
CA ALA A 254 17.93 -5.06 -4.83
C ALA A 254 18.74 -4.96 -6.13
N ASP A 255 20.07 -4.98 -6.05
CA ASP A 255 20.94 -4.93 -7.23
C ASP A 255 20.79 -6.20 -8.10
N ARG A 256 20.70 -7.37 -7.46
CA ARG A 256 20.39 -8.63 -8.15
C ARG A 256 19.02 -8.59 -8.82
N ALA A 257 18.00 -8.06 -8.14
CA ALA A 257 16.67 -7.95 -8.73
C ALA A 257 16.64 -7.00 -9.91
N ARG A 258 17.35 -5.86 -9.85
CA ARG A 258 17.51 -4.95 -11.00
C ARG A 258 18.22 -5.61 -12.17
N ALA A 259 19.21 -6.47 -11.91
CA ALA A 259 19.87 -7.26 -12.95
C ALA A 259 18.91 -8.25 -13.64
N LEU A 260 17.87 -8.70 -12.92
CA LEU A 260 16.75 -9.51 -13.45
C LEU A 260 15.64 -8.65 -14.09
N GLY A 261 15.84 -7.33 -14.22
CA GLY A 261 14.88 -6.40 -14.82
C GLY A 261 13.81 -5.86 -13.87
N ALA A 262 13.95 -6.07 -12.56
CA ALA A 262 13.00 -5.54 -11.58
C ALA A 262 13.17 -4.02 -11.37
N GLU A 263 12.07 -3.28 -11.47
CA GLU A 263 12.00 -1.88 -11.05
C GLU A 263 11.57 -1.82 -9.58
N ILE A 264 12.53 -1.57 -8.68
CA ILE A 264 12.29 -1.51 -7.22
C ILE A 264 12.64 -0.12 -6.71
N ALA A 265 11.69 0.52 -6.02
CA ALA A 265 11.94 1.79 -5.36
C ALA A 265 12.56 1.58 -3.96
N ASP A 266 13.36 2.55 -3.52
CA ASP A 266 14.11 2.43 -2.26
C ASP A 266 13.20 2.22 -1.05
N GLY A 267 13.44 1.18 -0.26
CA GLY A 267 12.59 0.86 0.89
C GLY A 267 11.46 -0.13 0.60
N ASP A 268 11.16 -0.49 -0.65
CA ASP A 268 10.18 -1.56 -0.93
C ASP A 268 10.71 -2.95 -0.53
N LEU A 269 12.02 -3.15 -0.55
CA LEU A 269 12.70 -4.39 -0.13
C LEU A 269 13.57 -4.14 1.10
N PHE A 270 13.37 -4.95 2.14
CA PHE A 270 14.29 -5.07 3.26
C PHE A 270 14.73 -6.52 3.42
N CYS A 271 16.02 -6.79 3.27
CA CYS A 271 16.62 -8.11 3.39
C CYS A 271 17.70 -8.08 4.48
N THR A 272 17.67 -9.00 5.44
CA THR A 272 18.65 -9.02 6.54
C THR A 272 19.05 -10.43 6.93
N LEU A 273 20.35 -10.63 7.11
CA LEU A 273 20.94 -11.85 7.64
C LEU A 273 21.04 -11.74 9.17
N LEU A 274 20.25 -12.54 9.87
CA LEU A 274 20.33 -12.73 11.31
C LEU A 274 21.33 -13.83 11.63
N VAL A 275 22.35 -13.50 12.41
CA VAL A 275 23.31 -14.50 12.88
C VAL A 275 22.69 -15.29 14.02
N GLY A 276 22.69 -16.61 13.86
CA GLY A 276 22.21 -17.55 14.84
C GLY A 276 22.89 -17.43 16.21
N THR A 277 22.26 -18.03 17.23
CA THR A 277 22.90 -18.28 18.53
C THR A 277 23.26 -19.76 18.62
N LYS A 278 23.87 -20.23 19.73
CA LYS A 278 24.13 -21.67 19.90
C LYS A 278 22.87 -22.54 19.73
N ASP A 279 21.69 -22.01 20.03
CA ASP A 279 20.42 -22.75 20.02
C ASP A 279 19.52 -22.43 18.81
N MET A 280 19.98 -21.56 17.90
CA MET A 280 19.20 -21.07 16.75
C MET A 280 20.12 -20.89 15.55
N GLN A 281 19.85 -21.57 14.44
CA GLN A 281 20.57 -21.34 13.18
C GLN A 281 20.34 -19.91 12.68
N SER A 282 21.26 -19.44 11.83
CA SER A 282 21.13 -18.16 11.14
C SER A 282 19.90 -18.14 10.22
N LEU A 283 19.37 -16.95 9.94
CA LEU A 283 18.22 -16.75 9.06
C LEU A 283 18.49 -15.59 8.11
N LEU A 284 18.23 -15.75 6.81
CA LEU A 284 17.98 -14.63 5.93
C LEU A 284 16.48 -14.33 5.93
N LEU A 285 16.13 -13.12 6.36
CA LEU A 285 14.75 -12.64 6.38
C LEU A 285 14.57 -11.55 5.34
N ALA A 286 13.45 -11.58 4.60
CA ALA A 286 13.12 -10.53 3.66
C ALA A 286 11.65 -10.06 3.80
N SER A 287 11.43 -8.75 3.78
CA SER A 287 10.13 -8.11 3.64
C SER A 287 10.08 -7.36 2.31
N PHE A 288 9.05 -7.59 1.50
CA PHE A 288 8.93 -6.95 0.20
C PHE A 288 7.51 -6.43 -0.09
N HIS A 289 7.44 -5.24 -0.67
CA HIS A 289 6.23 -4.65 -1.24
C HIS A 289 6.33 -4.65 -2.77
N GLY A 290 5.58 -5.53 -3.42
CA GLY A 290 5.52 -5.66 -4.87
C GLY A 290 4.84 -4.48 -5.55
N ASP A 291 5.14 -4.27 -6.83
CA ASP A 291 4.43 -3.29 -7.64
C ASP A 291 2.93 -3.62 -7.69
N THR A 292 2.10 -2.62 -7.99
CA THR A 292 0.63 -2.76 -7.97
C THR A 292 0.09 -3.93 -8.80
N ASN A 293 0.83 -4.41 -9.80
CA ASN A 293 0.41 -5.49 -10.67
C ASN A 293 1.11 -6.84 -10.37
N GLY A 294 2.04 -6.86 -9.40
CA GLY A 294 2.80 -8.03 -8.97
C GLY A 294 3.82 -8.54 -9.98
N LEU A 295 4.11 -7.79 -11.05
CA LEU A 295 5.01 -8.21 -12.13
C LEU A 295 6.49 -8.26 -11.71
N MET A 296 6.87 -7.45 -10.72
CA MET A 296 8.23 -7.42 -10.17
C MET A 296 8.44 -8.48 -9.09
N THR A 297 7.37 -9.11 -8.58
CA THR A 297 7.44 -10.02 -7.44
C THR A 297 8.30 -11.25 -7.72
N VAL A 298 8.18 -11.89 -8.89
CA VAL A 298 8.98 -13.08 -9.23
C VAL A 298 10.48 -12.75 -9.32
N PRO A 299 10.93 -11.72 -10.10
CA PRO A 299 12.33 -11.30 -10.11
C PRO A 299 12.91 -10.98 -8.73
N VAL A 300 12.12 -10.36 -7.84
CA VAL A 300 12.58 -10.05 -6.47
C VAL A 300 12.75 -11.31 -5.64
N VAL A 301 11.82 -12.26 -5.74
CA VAL A 301 11.94 -13.54 -5.04
C VAL A 301 13.17 -14.32 -5.51
N GLU A 302 13.45 -14.33 -6.82
CA GLU A 302 14.67 -14.93 -7.40
C GLU A 302 15.94 -14.25 -6.85
N ALA A 303 15.98 -12.92 -6.83
CA ALA A 303 17.12 -12.19 -6.29
C ALA A 303 17.37 -12.42 -4.79
N VAL A 304 16.30 -12.54 -3.99
CA VAL A 304 16.40 -12.87 -2.56
C VAL A 304 16.90 -14.31 -2.37
N PHE A 305 16.43 -15.25 -3.19
CA PHE A 305 16.92 -16.63 -3.18
C PHE A 305 18.41 -16.70 -3.54
N ASP A 306 18.86 -15.98 -4.56
CA ASP A 306 20.28 -15.90 -4.93
C ASP A 306 21.13 -15.27 -3.84
N THR A 307 20.61 -14.22 -3.17
CA THR A 307 21.29 -13.59 -2.01
C THR A 307 21.41 -14.57 -0.85
N TRP A 308 20.39 -15.40 -0.63
CA TRP A 308 20.41 -16.46 0.37
C TRP A 308 21.44 -17.55 0.05
N ARG A 309 21.51 -18.01 -1.20
CA ARG A 309 22.54 -18.96 -1.66
C ARG A 309 23.94 -18.38 -1.50
N ALA A 310 24.15 -17.12 -1.87
CA ALA A 310 25.45 -16.44 -1.69
C ALA A 310 25.87 -16.33 -0.21
N ALA A 311 24.92 -16.31 0.72
CA ALA A 311 25.17 -16.36 2.16
C ALA A 311 25.39 -17.78 2.72
N GLY A 312 25.53 -18.79 1.86
CA GLY A 312 25.69 -20.21 2.22
C GLY A 312 24.38 -20.93 2.51
N GLY A 313 23.24 -20.37 2.11
CA GLY A 313 21.93 -21.00 2.28
C GLY A 313 21.86 -22.35 1.57
N GLY A 314 21.30 -23.38 2.23
CA GLY A 314 21.29 -24.75 1.72
C GLY A 314 22.52 -25.58 2.09
N ASP A 315 23.61 -24.94 2.54
CA ASP A 315 24.78 -25.63 3.05
C ASP A 315 24.59 -26.07 4.51
N ALA A 316 25.37 -27.06 4.95
CA ALA A 316 25.37 -27.50 6.33
C ALA A 316 25.77 -26.34 7.27
N GLY A 317 24.82 -25.90 8.10
CA GLY A 317 25.03 -24.78 9.03
C GLY A 317 24.85 -23.38 8.42
N GLY A 318 24.47 -23.30 7.14
CA GLY A 318 24.10 -22.04 6.47
C GLY A 318 22.85 -21.38 7.05
N PRO A 319 22.47 -20.16 6.63
CA PRO A 319 21.21 -19.58 7.06
C PRO A 319 20.01 -20.29 6.45
N SER A 320 18.87 -20.29 7.13
CA SER A 320 17.56 -20.62 6.55
C SER A 320 16.90 -19.40 5.89
N LEU A 321 15.99 -19.58 4.93
CA LEU A 321 15.27 -18.47 4.26
C LEU A 321 13.79 -18.39 4.67
N ILE A 322 13.35 -17.20 5.09
CA ILE A 322 11.91 -16.87 5.25
C ILE A 322 11.66 -15.46 4.72
N MET A 323 10.66 -15.29 3.87
CA MET A 323 10.28 -14.01 3.29
C MET A 323 8.79 -13.75 3.48
N GLY A 324 8.41 -12.55 3.91
CA GLY A 324 7.03 -12.07 3.89
C GLY A 324 6.87 -10.99 2.82
N LEU A 325 5.81 -11.07 2.03
CA LEU A 325 5.61 -10.10 0.96
C LEU A 325 4.14 -9.79 0.72
N ASP A 326 3.85 -8.52 0.44
CA ASP A 326 2.72 -8.15 -0.39
C ASP A 326 3.18 -8.32 -1.84
N GLY A 327 2.76 -9.39 -2.47
CA GLY A 327 3.15 -9.74 -3.83
C GLY A 327 2.25 -9.14 -4.90
N ASN A 328 1.16 -8.45 -4.49
CA ASN A 328 0.13 -7.92 -5.37
C ASN A 328 -0.35 -8.93 -6.44
N THR A 329 -0.43 -10.22 -6.08
CA THR A 329 -0.94 -11.25 -6.99
C THR A 329 -2.47 -11.20 -7.10
N HIS A 330 -2.99 -11.72 -8.21
CA HIS A 330 -4.39 -11.69 -8.56
C HIS A 330 -4.95 -13.09 -8.82
N HIS A 331 -6.28 -13.24 -8.78
CA HIS A 331 -6.91 -14.52 -9.12
C HIS A 331 -6.62 -15.02 -10.54
N ALA A 332 -6.45 -14.10 -11.50
CA ALA A 332 -6.21 -14.42 -12.89
C ALA A 332 -4.95 -13.71 -13.42
N HIS A 333 -4.12 -14.44 -14.16
CA HIS A 333 -2.96 -13.89 -14.83
C HIS A 333 -3.36 -13.15 -16.12
N THR A 334 -2.69 -12.03 -16.37
CA THR A 334 -2.75 -11.31 -17.64
C THR A 334 -1.38 -10.72 -17.95
N LYS A 335 -1.17 -10.22 -19.18
CA LYS A 335 0.04 -9.45 -19.52
C LYS A 335 0.30 -8.24 -18.61
N LYS A 336 -0.72 -7.77 -17.89
CA LYS A 336 -0.65 -6.59 -17.01
C LYS A 336 -0.73 -6.94 -15.52
N LYS A 337 -0.88 -8.21 -15.16
CA LYS A 337 -1.16 -8.64 -13.78
C LYS A 337 -0.63 -10.04 -13.52
N GLN A 338 0.10 -10.22 -12.43
CA GLN A 338 0.56 -11.52 -11.97
C GLN A 338 -0.59 -12.33 -11.35
N GLY A 339 -0.95 -13.46 -11.96
CA GLY A 339 -1.83 -14.45 -11.36
C GLY A 339 -1.15 -15.24 -10.24
N VAL A 340 -1.90 -15.61 -9.21
CA VAL A 340 -1.38 -16.28 -8.00
C VAL A 340 -0.88 -17.70 -8.27
N HIS A 341 -1.52 -18.44 -9.17
CA HIS A 341 -1.12 -19.80 -9.51
C HIS A 341 0.16 -19.81 -10.35
N GLU A 342 0.24 -18.92 -11.34
CA GLU A 342 1.42 -18.69 -12.14
C GLU A 342 2.58 -18.16 -11.30
N PHE A 343 2.28 -17.38 -10.25
CA PHE A 343 3.28 -16.97 -9.27
C PHE A 343 3.87 -18.18 -8.53
N PHE A 344 3.02 -19.10 -8.05
CA PHE A 344 3.47 -20.32 -7.39
C PHE A 344 4.33 -21.21 -8.28
N GLU A 345 3.93 -21.38 -9.54
CA GLU A 345 4.71 -22.11 -10.55
C GLU A 345 6.07 -21.43 -10.77
N SER A 346 6.07 -20.10 -10.93
CA SER A 346 7.27 -19.32 -11.21
C SER A 346 8.29 -19.39 -10.07
N ILE A 347 7.88 -19.19 -8.82
CA ILE A 347 8.81 -19.28 -7.68
C ILE A 347 9.34 -20.71 -7.50
N THR A 348 8.53 -21.73 -7.76
CA THR A 348 8.99 -23.13 -7.72
C THR A 348 10.02 -23.40 -8.83
N ALA A 349 9.79 -22.87 -10.03
CA ALA A 349 10.70 -22.98 -11.16
C ALA A 349 12.04 -22.27 -10.92
N VAL A 350 12.03 -21.11 -10.26
CA VAL A 350 13.26 -20.37 -9.86
C VAL A 350 14.19 -21.28 -9.06
N SER A 351 13.70 -21.88 -7.97
CA SER A 351 14.53 -22.78 -7.15
C SER A 351 14.89 -24.09 -7.84
N SER A 352 14.06 -24.57 -8.78
CA SER A 352 14.33 -25.81 -9.53
C SER A 352 15.49 -25.68 -10.53
N ARG A 353 15.90 -24.47 -10.88
CA ARG A 353 17.10 -24.22 -11.69
C ARG A 353 18.39 -24.44 -10.90
N ASP A 354 18.31 -24.41 -9.57
CA ASP A 354 19.43 -24.74 -8.69
C ASP A 354 19.55 -26.27 -8.58
N SER A 355 20.77 -26.80 -8.74
CA SER A 355 21.04 -28.24 -8.77
C SER A 355 20.93 -28.92 -7.40
N SER A 356 20.67 -28.17 -6.31
CA SER A 356 20.61 -28.68 -4.93
C SER A 356 19.30 -29.35 -4.53
N ASN A 357 18.33 -29.50 -5.45
CA ASN A 357 16.97 -30.00 -5.17
C ASN A 357 16.18 -29.17 -4.14
N LEU A 358 16.59 -27.93 -3.87
CA LEU A 358 15.87 -27.03 -2.99
C LEU A 358 14.67 -26.42 -3.69
N GLN A 359 13.57 -26.22 -2.96
CA GLN A 359 12.34 -25.62 -3.48
C GLN A 359 11.86 -24.49 -2.59
N ILE A 360 11.63 -23.31 -3.17
CA ILE A 360 10.91 -22.23 -2.48
C ILE A 360 9.41 -22.38 -2.70
N ARG A 361 8.63 -22.22 -1.63
CA ARG A 361 7.17 -22.31 -1.67
C ARG A 361 6.53 -21.23 -0.83
N SER A 362 5.29 -20.87 -1.20
CA SER A 362 4.41 -20.07 -0.36
C SER A 362 3.66 -20.96 0.64
N VAL A 363 3.37 -20.47 1.84
CA VAL A 363 2.55 -21.19 2.85
C VAL A 363 1.09 -21.38 2.39
N VAL A 364 0.68 -20.61 1.37
CA VAL A 364 -0.62 -20.72 0.70
C VAL A 364 -0.49 -21.37 -0.69
N HIS A 365 0.62 -22.06 -0.99
CA HIS A 365 0.82 -22.72 -2.28
C HIS A 365 -0.41 -23.59 -2.67
N GLY A 366 -0.86 -23.42 -3.92
CA GLY A 366 -2.07 -24.06 -4.45
C GLY A 366 -3.40 -23.43 -4.01
N ARG A 367 -3.41 -22.43 -3.11
CA ARG A 367 -4.62 -21.78 -2.58
C ARG A 367 -4.60 -20.28 -2.85
N ALA A 368 -5.64 -19.76 -3.49
CA ALA A 368 -5.87 -18.33 -3.67
C ALA A 368 -6.50 -17.69 -2.42
N VAL A 369 -5.70 -17.53 -1.35
CA VAL A 369 -6.18 -16.98 -0.07
C VAL A 369 -6.25 -15.45 -0.13
N ASN A 370 -7.46 -14.90 -0.18
CA ASN A 370 -7.65 -13.45 -0.22
C ASN A 370 -7.21 -12.76 1.07
N THR A 371 -6.48 -11.67 0.92
CA THR A 371 -5.98 -10.85 2.05
C THR A 371 -6.32 -9.38 1.90
N SER A 372 -6.82 -8.94 0.74
CA SER A 372 -7.36 -7.59 0.53
C SER A 372 -8.87 -7.66 0.28
N TYR A 373 -9.61 -6.69 0.83
CA TYR A 373 -11.06 -6.56 0.66
C TYR A 373 -11.44 -5.09 0.61
N ASN A 374 -11.25 -4.46 -0.56
CA ASN A 374 -11.47 -3.03 -0.73
C ASN A 374 -12.59 -2.76 -1.75
N MET A 375 -13.51 -1.88 -1.38
CA MET A 375 -14.58 -1.44 -2.27
C MET A 375 -14.46 0.06 -2.49
N ARG A 376 -14.60 0.49 -3.74
CA ARG A 376 -14.70 1.92 -4.06
C ARG A 376 -16.14 2.36 -4.13
N THR A 377 -16.44 3.55 -3.63
CA THR A 377 -17.80 4.13 -3.67
C THR A 377 -17.86 5.31 -4.61
N ALA A 378 -19.07 5.80 -4.89
CA ALA A 378 -19.27 7.03 -5.66
C ALA A 378 -18.81 8.31 -4.93
N LEU A 379 -18.42 8.20 -3.66
CA LEU A 379 -17.76 9.28 -2.94
C LEU A 379 -16.28 9.41 -3.33
N GLN A 380 -15.71 8.44 -4.05
CA GLN A 380 -14.31 8.49 -4.47
C GLN A 380 -14.15 8.95 -5.93
N PRO A 381 -13.07 9.67 -6.27
CA PRO A 381 -12.81 10.24 -7.60
C PRO A 381 -12.72 9.25 -8.77
N GLN A 382 -12.61 7.95 -8.47
CA GLN A 382 -12.44 6.88 -9.44
C GLN A 382 -13.81 6.25 -9.77
N LEU A 383 -14.70 7.07 -10.32
CA LEU A 383 -16.12 6.76 -10.56
C LEU A 383 -16.33 5.45 -11.32
N GLN A 384 -15.46 5.11 -12.27
CA GLN A 384 -15.54 3.88 -13.05
C GLN A 384 -15.38 2.60 -12.21
N LYS A 385 -14.85 2.73 -10.99
CA LYS A 385 -14.65 1.62 -10.05
C LYS A 385 -15.66 1.62 -8.90
N ALA A 386 -16.63 2.54 -8.90
CA ALA A 386 -17.62 2.62 -7.84
C ALA A 386 -18.54 1.39 -7.84
N VAL A 387 -18.80 0.85 -6.65
CA VAL A 387 -19.64 -0.32 -6.40
C VAL A 387 -20.69 0.07 -5.36
N ARG A 388 -21.93 -0.40 -5.54
CA ARG A 388 -22.97 -0.22 -4.51
C ARG A 388 -22.76 -1.22 -3.38
N LEU A 389 -23.13 -0.85 -2.16
CA LEU A 389 -23.03 -1.76 -1.02
C LEU A 389 -23.78 -3.09 -1.25
N ALA A 390 -24.94 -3.04 -1.91
CA ALA A 390 -25.72 -4.24 -2.26
C ALA A 390 -25.04 -5.16 -3.31
N GLU A 391 -24.03 -4.65 -4.01
CA GLU A 391 -23.26 -5.38 -5.04
C GLU A 391 -21.88 -5.79 -4.51
N MET A 392 -21.58 -5.52 -3.23
CA MET A 392 -20.27 -5.76 -2.63
C MET A 392 -19.81 -7.21 -2.76
N GLU A 393 -20.75 -8.17 -2.69
CA GLU A 393 -20.42 -9.59 -2.75
C GLU A 393 -20.19 -10.11 -4.17
N SER A 394 -20.87 -9.53 -5.16
CA SER A 394 -20.94 -10.07 -6.53
C SER A 394 -20.15 -9.24 -7.56
N SER A 395 -19.82 -7.99 -7.24
CA SER A 395 -19.17 -7.10 -8.20
C SER A 395 -17.70 -7.46 -8.40
N PRO A 396 -17.24 -7.63 -9.66
CA PRO A 396 -15.83 -7.89 -9.97
C PRO A 396 -14.93 -6.67 -9.73
N LEU A 397 -15.52 -5.52 -9.38
CA LEU A 397 -14.79 -4.29 -9.06
C LEU A 397 -14.40 -4.21 -7.58
N VAL A 398 -14.93 -5.10 -6.73
CA VAL A 398 -14.45 -5.22 -5.35
C VAL A 398 -13.10 -5.90 -5.37
N ASP A 399 -12.10 -5.22 -4.84
CA ASP A 399 -10.73 -5.69 -4.78
C ASP A 399 -10.63 -6.79 -3.73
N ARG A 400 -10.66 -8.03 -4.21
CA ARG A 400 -10.49 -9.26 -3.42
C ARG A 400 -9.39 -10.07 -4.08
N ASN A 401 -8.18 -9.93 -3.56
CA ASN A 401 -7.02 -10.56 -4.19
C ASN A 401 -6.11 -11.26 -3.17
N PRO A 402 -5.47 -12.37 -3.58
CA PRO A 402 -4.61 -13.18 -2.73
C PRO A 402 -3.18 -12.64 -2.66
N LYS A 403 -3.04 -11.38 -2.22
CA LYS A 403 -1.83 -10.60 -2.43
C LYS A 403 -0.65 -11.01 -1.54
N ASP A 404 -0.92 -11.41 -0.30
CA ASP A 404 0.12 -11.59 0.71
C ASP A 404 0.62 -13.04 0.78
N HIS A 405 1.95 -13.20 0.89
CA HIS A 405 2.62 -14.49 0.89
C HIS A 405 3.70 -14.57 1.98
N ILE A 406 3.86 -15.76 2.57
CA ILE A 406 5.06 -16.12 3.34
C ILE A 406 5.76 -17.21 2.55
N ILE A 407 6.98 -16.92 2.08
CA ILE A 407 7.83 -17.83 1.33
C ILE A 407 8.88 -18.44 2.26
N TYR A 408 9.16 -19.72 2.05
CA TYR A 408 10.17 -20.49 2.78
C TYR A 408 10.79 -21.54 1.86
N VAL A 409 11.92 -22.10 2.28
CA VAL A 409 12.54 -23.27 1.62
C VAL A 409 11.90 -24.54 2.18
N PHE A 410 11.25 -25.30 1.30
CA PHE A 410 10.40 -26.44 1.63
C PHE A 410 11.16 -27.57 2.33
N GLU A 411 12.43 -27.77 2.00
CA GLU A 411 13.26 -28.82 2.58
C GLU A 411 13.67 -28.50 4.02
N GLU A 412 13.57 -27.23 4.46
CA GLU A 412 13.98 -26.78 5.80
C GLU A 412 12.81 -26.58 6.77
N TRP A 413 11.62 -26.28 6.23
CA TRP A 413 10.46 -25.91 7.03
C TRP A 413 9.18 -26.56 6.51
N ASP A 414 8.34 -26.98 7.44
CA ASP A 414 6.98 -27.43 7.18
C ASP A 414 5.98 -26.49 7.87
N PRO A 415 4.98 -25.95 7.15
CA PRO A 415 3.85 -25.28 7.78
C PRO A 415 3.10 -26.27 8.67
N VAL A 416 2.97 -25.94 9.96
CA VAL A 416 2.20 -26.76 10.89
C VAL A 416 0.73 -26.69 10.50
N GLU A 417 0.12 -27.86 10.30
CA GLU A 417 -1.27 -27.98 9.90
C GLU A 417 -2.21 -27.19 10.83
N ASN A 418 -3.25 -26.60 10.26
CA ASN A 418 -4.26 -25.81 10.98
C ASN A 418 -3.74 -24.59 11.75
N THR A 419 -2.54 -24.09 11.44
CA THR A 419 -2.00 -22.85 12.04
C THR A 419 -2.02 -21.63 11.12
N LEU A 420 -2.35 -21.80 9.83
CA LEU A 420 -2.55 -20.67 8.92
C LEU A 420 -3.81 -19.90 9.34
N GLN A 421 -3.64 -18.62 9.68
CA GLN A 421 -4.70 -17.73 10.13
C GLN A 421 -4.61 -16.39 9.41
N ARG A 422 -5.77 -15.72 9.32
CA ARG A 422 -5.91 -14.33 8.90
C ARG A 422 -6.49 -13.50 10.05
N ASP A 423 -6.10 -12.24 10.14
CA ASP A 423 -6.66 -11.28 11.10
C ASP A 423 -6.94 -9.95 10.41
N ASN A 424 -8.14 -9.42 10.60
CA ASN A 424 -8.48 -8.06 10.20
C ASN A 424 -9.33 -7.31 11.23
N ILE A 425 -9.30 -7.73 12.49
CA ILE A 425 -9.97 -7.04 13.61
C ILE A 425 -9.09 -6.93 14.86
N GLY A 426 -7.85 -7.37 14.80
CA GLY A 426 -6.83 -7.20 15.85
C GLY A 426 -6.89 -8.23 16.98
N ASN A 427 -7.66 -9.30 16.83
CA ASN A 427 -7.86 -10.34 17.85
C ASN A 427 -7.56 -11.76 17.34
N GLY A 428 -6.92 -11.89 16.18
CA GLY A 428 -6.61 -13.19 15.56
C GLY A 428 -7.76 -13.80 14.75
N SER A 429 -8.82 -13.04 14.45
CA SER A 429 -9.95 -13.51 13.64
C SER A 429 -10.10 -12.71 12.35
N PHE A 430 -10.67 -13.35 11.34
CA PHE A 430 -10.90 -12.76 10.04
C PHE A 430 -12.39 -12.64 9.73
N ASN A 431 -12.80 -11.47 9.25
CA ASN A 431 -14.15 -11.18 8.76
C ASN A 431 -14.05 -10.74 7.30
N GLU A 432 -14.88 -11.28 6.40
CA GLU A 432 -14.93 -10.94 4.97
C GLU A 432 -15.53 -9.56 4.66
N GLY A 433 -15.36 -8.60 5.58
CA GLY A 433 -15.78 -7.22 5.45
C GLY A 433 -14.75 -6.31 4.78
N ILE A 434 -15.20 -5.09 4.46
CA ILE A 434 -14.34 -4.06 3.87
C ILE A 434 -13.27 -3.61 4.85
N MET A 435 -12.05 -3.44 4.32
CA MET A 435 -10.90 -2.89 5.02
C MET A 435 -10.46 -1.57 4.36
N PRO A 436 -9.75 -0.67 5.08
CA PRO A 436 -9.59 -0.67 6.53
C PRO A 436 -10.91 -0.44 7.27
N SER A 437 -10.91 -0.64 8.60
CA SER A 437 -12.08 -0.48 9.46
C SER A 437 -11.74 0.34 10.72
N LEU A 438 -12.76 0.67 11.52
CA LEU A 438 -12.55 1.42 12.78
C LEU A 438 -11.61 0.70 13.77
N VAL A 439 -11.44 -0.62 13.64
CA VAL A 439 -10.57 -1.42 14.50
C VAL A 439 -9.33 -1.92 13.77
N TRP A 440 -9.29 -1.87 12.44
CA TRP A 440 -8.21 -2.40 11.62
C TRP A 440 -7.61 -1.34 10.69
N PRO A 441 -6.34 -0.97 10.88
CA PRO A 441 -5.74 0.19 10.19
C PRO A 441 -5.26 -0.10 8.75
N SER A 442 -5.23 -1.36 8.32
CA SER A 442 -4.70 -1.78 7.03
C SER A 442 -5.82 -2.14 6.07
N ASP A 443 -5.59 -1.97 4.77
CA ASP A 443 -6.42 -2.49 3.69
C ASP A 443 -6.10 -3.97 3.36
N HIS A 444 -5.08 -4.52 4.00
CA HIS A 444 -4.70 -5.93 3.98
C HIS A 444 -4.96 -6.59 5.35
N ALA A 445 -5.36 -7.85 5.33
CA ALA A 445 -5.41 -8.72 6.50
C ALA A 445 -3.99 -9.20 6.86
N LEU A 446 -3.72 -9.35 8.16
CA LEU A 446 -2.49 -9.99 8.61
C LEU A 446 -2.61 -11.50 8.40
N MET A 447 -1.62 -12.10 7.75
CA MET A 447 -1.51 -13.55 7.60
C MET A 447 -0.43 -14.09 8.54
N SER A 448 -0.74 -15.14 9.28
CA SER A 448 0.20 -15.79 10.21
C SER A 448 0.15 -17.30 10.07
N VAL A 449 1.29 -17.96 10.26
CA VAL A 449 1.41 -19.42 10.25
C VAL A 449 2.56 -19.84 11.15
N ARG A 450 2.47 -21.04 11.74
CA ARG A 450 3.59 -21.64 12.46
C ARG A 450 4.38 -22.51 11.50
N LEU A 451 5.69 -22.27 11.42
CA LEU A 451 6.62 -23.13 10.69
C LEU A 451 7.37 -24.01 11.69
N ALA A 452 7.46 -25.31 11.40
CA ALA A 452 8.30 -26.27 12.11
C ALA A 452 9.49 -26.61 11.23
N ARG A 453 10.65 -26.90 11.83
CA ARG A 453 11.79 -27.41 11.06
C ARG A 453 11.55 -28.84 10.63
N THR A 454 11.88 -29.16 9.40
CA THR A 454 11.88 -30.53 8.89
C THR A 454 12.92 -31.35 9.65
N SER A 455 12.55 -32.55 10.09
CA SER A 455 13.48 -33.53 10.66
C SER A 455 14.23 -34.33 9.60
N LYS A 456 14.14 -33.94 8.32
CA LYS A 456 14.65 -34.72 7.17
C LYS A 456 16.17 -34.67 7.01
N SER A 457 16.91 -34.01 7.90
CA SER A 457 18.36 -34.22 8.04
C SER A 457 18.61 -35.58 8.71
N GLY A 458 18.46 -36.65 7.94
CA GLY A 458 18.96 -37.97 8.27
C GLY A 458 20.48 -37.97 8.23
N ALA A 459 21.13 -37.42 9.26
CA ALA A 459 22.44 -37.89 9.64
C ALA A 459 22.24 -39.29 10.23
N VAL A 460 22.47 -40.32 9.40
CA VAL A 460 22.71 -41.66 9.90
C VAL A 460 23.95 -41.55 10.78
N ALA A 461 23.74 -41.43 12.09
CA ALA A 461 24.78 -41.70 13.06
C ALA A 461 25.11 -43.19 12.91
N VAL A 462 26.15 -43.49 12.13
CA VAL A 462 26.82 -44.78 12.19
C VAL A 462 27.43 -44.84 13.58
N ALA A 463 26.76 -45.56 14.48
CA ALA A 463 27.36 -45.97 15.73
C ALA A 463 28.60 -46.82 15.40
N PRO A 464 29.77 -46.57 16.02
CA PRO A 464 30.87 -47.50 15.89
C PRO A 464 30.46 -48.81 16.57
N SER A 465 30.50 -49.90 15.80
CA SER A 465 30.41 -51.24 16.36
C SER A 465 31.69 -51.54 17.12
N ASP A 466 31.57 -51.70 18.43
CA ASP A 466 32.53 -52.47 19.24
C ASP A 466 32.36 -53.98 18.99
#